data_AF-A0A1W1WG56-F1
#
_entry.id   AF-A0A1W1WG56-F1
#
_cell.length_a   1.000
_cell.length_b   1.000
_cell.length_c   1.000
_cell.angle_alpha   90.00
_cell.angle_beta   90.00
_cell.angle_gamma   90.00
#
_symmetry.space_group_name_H-M   'P 1'
#
loop_
_entity.id
_entity.type
_entity.pdbx_description
1 polymer ?
#
loop_
_entity_poly.entity_id
_entity_poly.type
_entity_poly.pdbx_seq_one_letter_code
_entity_poly.pdbx_strand_id
1 'polypeptide(L)'
;MPNVLTTCPSCRHPLEITALHCPHCDIVIQGRFHNSPALSLSEDQLAFLKVFVLSRGNLKEIERILGISYPTVRNKLDQLVEAFQGRHGEETSSPPKVSRNEILQRIAQKELSVQDGLKLLDDLARNAVTEPSFGSLDTEMEDEP
;
A
#
# COMPACT_ATOMS: atom_id res chain seq x y z
N MET A 1 -3.30 4.65 23.94
CA MET A 1 -4.05 3.37 24.03
C MET A 1 -3.06 2.27 23.72
N PRO A 2 -2.92 1.23 24.55
CA PRO A 2 -1.98 0.13 24.26
C PRO A 2 -2.44 -0.61 23.00
N ASN A 3 -1.51 -0.85 22.07
CA ASN A 3 -1.76 -1.65 20.88
C ASN A 3 -2.01 -3.10 21.26
N VAL A 4 -2.99 -3.73 20.61
CA VAL A 4 -3.23 -5.17 20.72
C VAL A 4 -2.02 -5.90 20.17
N LEU A 5 -1.54 -6.93 20.88
CA LEU A 5 -0.48 -7.80 20.37
C LEU A 5 -1.05 -8.62 19.20
N THR A 6 -0.50 -8.43 18.01
CA THR A 6 -0.90 -9.16 16.80
C THR A 6 0.04 -10.31 16.44
N THR A 7 1.13 -10.47 17.19
CA THR A 7 2.15 -11.50 16.97
C THR A 7 2.52 -12.17 18.29
N CYS A 8 2.65 -13.50 18.26
CA CYS A 8 3.01 -14.30 19.43
C CYS A 8 4.48 -14.05 19.83
N PRO A 9 4.78 -13.61 21.07
CA PRO A 9 6.15 -13.33 21.49
C PRO A 9 7.03 -14.59 21.55
N SER A 10 6.43 -15.77 21.66
CA SER A 10 7.16 -17.05 21.76
C SER A 10 7.54 -17.64 20.40
N CYS A 11 6.60 -17.65 19.44
CA CYS A 11 6.80 -18.33 18.15
C CYS A 11 6.71 -17.41 16.93
N ARG A 12 6.47 -16.11 17.13
CA ARG A 12 6.33 -15.09 16.07
C ARG A 12 5.23 -15.34 15.04
N HIS A 13 4.27 -16.22 15.33
CA HIS A 13 3.10 -16.44 14.48
C HIS A 13 1.99 -15.40 14.76
N PRO A 14 1.09 -15.13 13.80
CA PRO A 14 -0.06 -14.25 14.00
C PRO A 14 -0.95 -14.73 15.15
N LEU A 15 -1.41 -13.79 15.99
CA LEU A 15 -2.39 -14.07 17.05
C LEU A 15 -3.82 -13.88 16.51
N GLU A 16 -4.75 -14.67 17.02
CA GLU A 16 -6.19 -14.53 16.75
C GLU A 16 -6.89 -13.97 17.99
N ILE A 17 -7.81 -13.03 17.79
CA ILE A 17 -8.70 -12.57 18.88
C ILE A 17 -9.73 -13.65 19.14
N THR A 18 -9.86 -14.08 20.41
CA THR A 18 -10.79 -15.16 20.80
C THR A 18 -11.90 -14.74 21.77
N ALA A 19 -11.80 -13.55 22.34
CA ALA A 19 -12.77 -13.03 23.30
C ALA A 19 -12.92 -11.51 23.18
N LEU A 20 -14.17 -11.03 23.27
CA LEU A 20 -14.52 -9.62 23.39
C LEU A 20 -15.23 -9.40 24.72
N HIS A 21 -14.82 -8.36 25.45
CA HIS A 21 -15.41 -8.00 26.74
C HIS A 21 -16.18 -6.68 26.62
N CYS A 22 -17.44 -6.67 27.04
CA CYS A 22 -18.23 -5.44 27.15
C CYS A 22 -18.06 -4.81 28.54
N PRO A 23 -17.42 -3.63 28.68
CA PRO A 23 -17.22 -2.99 29.97
C PRO A 23 -18.50 -2.39 30.60
N HIS A 24 -19.63 -2.41 29.88
CA HIS A 24 -20.90 -1.86 30.36
C HIS A 24 -21.81 -2.91 31.02
N CYS A 25 -21.78 -4.16 30.55
CA CYS A 25 -22.65 -5.22 31.04
C CYS A 25 -21.91 -6.54 31.35
N ASP A 26 -20.58 -6.52 31.34
CA ASP A 26 -19.69 -7.64 31.67
C ASP A 26 -19.87 -8.92 30.83
N ILE A 27 -20.60 -8.81 29.71
CA ILE A 27 -20.73 -9.92 28.77
C ILE A 27 -19.38 -10.19 28.11
N VAL A 28 -18.98 -11.46 28.11
CA VAL A 28 -17.83 -11.97 27.36
C VAL A 28 -18.34 -12.77 26.18
N ILE A 29 -18.01 -12.32 24.97
CA ILE A 29 -18.33 -13.02 23.72
C ILE A 29 -17.10 -13.80 23.31
N GLN A 30 -17.20 -15.14 23.31
CA GLN A 30 -16.12 -16.03 22.90
C GLN A 30 -16.37 -16.57 21.49
N GLY A 31 -15.32 -16.66 20.68
CA GLY A 31 -15.40 -17.15 19.30
C GLY A 31 -14.07 -16.94 18.58
N ARG A 32 -13.94 -17.43 17.35
CA ARG A 32 -12.79 -17.08 16.50
C ARG A 32 -13.14 -15.83 15.71
N PHE A 33 -12.50 -14.71 16.05
CA PHE A 33 -12.72 -13.45 15.34
C PHE A 33 -11.65 -13.28 14.27
N HIS A 34 -12.06 -12.86 13.07
CA HIS A 34 -11.11 -12.51 12.02
C HIS A 34 -10.46 -11.17 12.37
N ASN A 35 -9.14 -11.13 12.30
CA ASN A 35 -8.39 -9.89 12.46
C ASN A 35 -8.71 -8.99 11.25
N SER A 36 -9.16 -7.76 11.48
CA SER A 36 -9.27 -6.78 10.41
C SER A 36 -7.88 -6.41 9.89
N PRO A 37 -7.72 -6.11 8.58
CA PRO A 37 -6.45 -5.62 8.03
C PRO A 37 -5.94 -4.33 8.71
N ALA A 38 -6.83 -3.58 9.37
CA ALA A 38 -6.45 -2.40 10.13
C ALA A 38 -5.62 -2.74 11.39
N LEU A 39 -5.76 -3.95 11.94
CA LEU A 39 -4.99 -4.40 13.11
C LEU A 39 -3.53 -4.70 12.76
N SER A 40 -3.21 -4.99 11.49
CA SER A 40 -1.85 -5.30 11.03
C SER A 40 -1.08 -4.07 10.52
N LEU A 41 -1.67 -2.87 10.57
CA LEU A 41 -0.99 -1.64 10.18
C LEU A 41 0.12 -1.29 11.17
N SER A 42 1.27 -0.87 10.66
CA SER A 42 2.33 -0.29 11.48
C SER A 42 1.92 1.05 12.09
N GLU A 43 2.64 1.51 13.12
CA GLU A 43 2.39 2.83 13.72
C GLU A 43 2.51 3.97 12.70
N ASP A 44 3.49 3.88 11.80
CA ASP A 44 3.68 4.84 10.71
C ASP A 44 2.50 4.84 9.73
N GLN A 45 1.98 3.66 9.40
CA GLN A 45 0.82 3.50 8.52
C GLN A 45 -0.44 4.07 9.17
N LEU A 46 -0.67 3.80 10.46
CA LEU A 46 -1.79 4.38 11.22
C LEU A 46 -1.68 5.90 11.32
N ALA A 47 -0.49 6.44 11.58
CA ALA A 47 -0.24 7.86 11.64
C ALA A 47 -0.52 8.54 10.28
N PHE A 48 -0.04 7.93 9.19
CA PHE A 48 -0.31 8.43 7.84
C PHE A 48 -1.81 8.35 7.50
N LEU A 49 -2.50 7.24 7.82
CA LEU A 49 -3.95 7.09 7.62
C LEU A 49 -4.74 8.18 8.34
N LYS A 50 -4.36 8.50 9.58
CA LYS A 50 -5.00 9.57 10.35
C LYS A 50 -4.86 10.92 9.65
N VAL A 51 -3.66 11.28 9.21
CA VAL A 51 -3.44 12.53 8.46
C VAL A 51 -4.20 12.53 7.15
N PHE A 52 -4.20 11.41 6.42
CA PHE A 52 -4.92 11.26 5.17
C PHE A 52 -6.43 11.52 5.32
N VAL A 53 -7.06 10.94 6.34
CA VAL A 53 -8.49 11.14 6.63
C VAL A 53 -8.77 12.58 7.05
N LEU A 54 -7.94 13.18 7.90
CA LEU A 54 -8.09 14.59 8.32
C LEU A 54 -7.94 15.57 7.15
N SER A 55 -7.08 15.26 6.18
CA SER A 55 -6.92 16.01 4.95
C SER A 55 -7.96 15.69 3.87
N ARG A 56 -8.97 14.85 4.18
CA ARG A 56 -10.01 14.40 3.23
C ARG A 56 -9.44 13.79 1.95
N GLY A 57 -8.29 13.12 2.06
CA GLY A 57 -7.58 12.53 0.93
C GLY A 57 -6.84 13.52 0.02
N ASN A 58 -6.68 14.79 0.39
CA ASN A 58 -5.92 15.76 -0.40
C ASN A 58 -4.41 15.57 -0.22
N LEU A 59 -3.75 14.93 -1.19
CA LEU A 59 -2.31 14.65 -1.15
C LEU A 59 -1.44 15.92 -1.04
N LYS A 60 -1.83 17.01 -1.71
CA LYS A 60 -1.08 18.28 -1.64
C LYS A 60 -1.09 18.87 -0.23
N GLU A 61 -2.23 18.75 0.45
CA GLU A 61 -2.32 19.21 1.84
C GLU A 61 -1.50 18.30 2.77
N ILE A 62 -1.46 16.99 2.50
CA ILE A 62 -0.62 16.05 3.24
C ILE A 62 0.88 16.36 3.04
N GLU A 63 1.32 16.70 1.82
CA GLU A 63 2.69 17.15 1.56
C GLU A 63 3.06 18.36 2.39
N ARG A 64 2.15 19.35 2.46
CA ARG A 64 2.34 20.56 3.25
C ARG A 64 2.41 20.27 4.75
N ILE A 65 1.56 19.37 5.24
CA ILE A 65 1.51 18.98 6.66
C ILE A 65 2.75 18.17 7.07
N LEU A 66 3.16 17.21 6.24
CA LEU A 66 4.26 16.30 6.54
C LEU A 66 5.63 16.82 6.07
N GLY A 67 5.67 17.87 5.25
CA GLY A 67 6.91 18.43 4.71
C GLY A 67 7.66 17.50 3.77
N ILE A 68 6.97 16.56 3.12
CA ILE A 68 7.57 15.55 2.22
C ILE A 68 7.07 15.74 0.78
N SER A 69 7.84 15.22 -0.17
CA SER A 69 7.52 15.34 -1.60
C SER A 69 6.27 14.55 -2.00
N TYR A 70 5.56 15.00 -3.05
CA TYR A 70 4.43 14.29 -3.65
C TYR A 70 4.71 12.80 -3.92
N PRO A 71 5.87 12.40 -4.51
CA PRO A 71 6.21 10.99 -4.67
C PRO A 71 6.26 10.21 -3.35
N THR A 72 6.71 10.83 -2.27
CA THR A 72 6.78 10.19 -0.95
C THR A 72 5.40 9.97 -0.35
N VAL A 73 4.50 10.96 -0.45
CA VAL A 73 3.10 10.82 0.00
C VAL A 73 2.39 9.72 -0.79
N ARG A 74 2.60 9.67 -2.11
CA ARG A 74 2.02 8.64 -2.97
C ARG A 74 2.51 7.25 -2.59
N ASN A 75 3.83 7.06 -2.40
CA ASN A 75 4.37 5.77 -1.96
C ASN A 75 3.80 5.34 -0.61
N LYS A 76 3.59 6.25 0.34
CA LYS A 76 2.96 5.94 1.63
C LYS A 76 1.49 5.53 1.49
N LEU A 77 0.76 6.14 0.55
CA LEU A 77 -0.61 5.76 0.22
C LEU A 77 -0.66 4.36 -0.43
N ASP A 78 0.23 4.09 -1.37
CA ASP A 78 0.32 2.78 -2.03
C ASP A 78 0.62 1.66 -1.00
N GLN A 79 1.55 1.90 -0.06
CA GLN A 79 1.83 0.97 1.04
C GLN A 79 0.62 0.72 1.95
N LEU A 80 -0.20 1.75 2.21
CA LEU A 80 -1.45 1.57 2.95
C LEU A 80 -2.44 0.70 2.16
N VAL A 81 -2.61 0.97 0.87
CA VAL A 81 -3.51 0.20 0.00
C VAL A 81 -3.11 -1.27 -0.03
N GLU A 82 -1.82 -1.57 -0.15
CA GLU A 82 -1.30 -2.95 -0.11
C GLU A 82 -1.61 -3.66 1.21
N ALA A 83 -1.45 -2.97 2.34
CA ALA A 83 -1.77 -3.51 3.66
C ALA A 83 -3.27 -3.84 3.79
N PHE A 84 -4.15 -2.96 3.31
CA PHE A 84 -5.61 -3.20 3.32
C PHE A 84 -6.04 -4.31 2.36
N GLN A 85 -5.32 -4.52 1.25
CA GLN A 85 -5.56 -5.64 0.33
C GLN A 85 -5.09 -6.99 0.90
N GLY A 86 -4.48 -7.01 2.09
CA GLY A 86 -4.01 -8.25 2.72
C GLY A 86 -2.74 -8.82 2.10
N ARG A 87 -1.99 -8.01 1.34
CA ARG A 87 -0.68 -8.39 0.79
C ARG A 87 0.39 -8.23 1.86
N HIS A 88 0.31 -9.04 2.92
CA HIS A 88 1.34 -9.11 3.93
C HIS A 88 2.37 -10.17 3.53
N GLY A 89 3.52 -9.75 3.01
CA GLY A 89 4.72 -10.59 2.99
C GLY A 89 4.84 -11.59 1.84
N GLU A 90 4.41 -11.23 0.63
CA GLU A 90 5.31 -11.49 -0.48
C GLU A 90 6.20 -10.25 -0.58
N GLU A 91 7.49 -10.49 -0.80
CA GLU A 91 8.52 -9.51 -1.05
C GLU A 91 7.96 -8.33 -1.86
N THR A 92 8.53 -7.13 -1.69
CA THR A 92 8.38 -6.04 -2.65
C THR A 92 8.64 -6.54 -4.06
N SER A 93 7.60 -7.06 -4.70
CA SER A 93 7.50 -7.34 -6.10
C SER A 93 6.31 -6.52 -6.60
N SER A 94 6.44 -5.19 -6.49
CA SER A 94 6.35 -4.46 -7.76
C SER A 94 7.11 -5.31 -8.78
N PRO A 95 6.52 -5.78 -9.90
CA PRO A 95 7.22 -6.66 -10.84
C PRO A 95 8.62 -6.06 -10.98
N PRO A 96 9.69 -6.82 -10.65
CA PRO A 96 10.98 -6.24 -10.32
C PRO A 96 11.22 -5.19 -11.39
N LYS A 97 11.30 -3.91 -11.00
CA LYS A 97 11.65 -2.85 -11.94
C LYS A 97 13.12 -3.10 -12.24
N VAL A 98 13.39 -4.15 -13.03
CA VAL A 98 14.71 -4.57 -13.41
C VAL A 98 15.27 -3.35 -14.10
N SER A 99 16.21 -2.70 -13.42
CA SER A 99 16.76 -1.48 -13.97
C SER A 99 17.47 -1.81 -15.27
N ARG A 100 17.53 -0.86 -16.21
CA ARG A 100 18.27 -1.05 -17.47
C ARG A 100 19.69 -1.60 -17.22
N ASN A 101 20.35 -1.14 -16.16
CA ASN A 101 21.69 -1.60 -15.79
C ASN A 101 21.71 -3.06 -15.33
N GLU A 102 20.68 -3.52 -14.62
CA GLU A 102 20.59 -4.90 -14.16
C GLU A 102 20.38 -5.88 -15.32
N ILE A 103 19.60 -5.50 -16.34
CA ILE A 103 19.46 -6.31 -17.58
C ILE A 103 20.83 -6.43 -18.28
N LEU A 104 21.55 -5.32 -18.44
CA LEU A 104 22.87 -5.31 -19.08
C LEU A 104 23.88 -6.16 -18.30
N GLN A 105 23.81 -6.16 -16.97
CA GLN A 105 24.68 -6.97 -16.12
C GLN A 105 24.39 -8.47 -16.27
N ARG A 106 23.11 -8.88 -16.33
CA ARG A 106 22.72 -10.29 -16.57
C ARG A 106 23.12 -10.79 -17.96
N ILE A 107 23.10 -9.91 -18.98
CA ILE A 107 23.66 -10.23 -20.30
C ILE A 107 25.18 -10.40 -20.22
N ALA A 108 25.89 -9.51 -19.53
CA ALA A 108 27.33 -9.58 -19.36
C ALA A 108 27.78 -10.86 -18.61
N GLN A 109 26.96 -11.31 -17.65
CA GLN A 109 27.17 -12.54 -16.90
C GLN A 109 26.72 -13.81 -17.64
N LYS A 110 26.20 -13.70 -18.87
CA LYS A 110 25.61 -14.80 -19.68
C LYS A 110 24.42 -15.51 -19.03
N GLU A 111 23.80 -14.89 -18.04
CA GLU A 111 22.59 -15.38 -17.37
C GLU A 111 21.33 -15.06 -18.18
N LEU A 112 21.44 -14.14 -19.14
CA LEU A 112 20.36 -13.72 -20.04
C LEU A 112 20.86 -13.60 -21.47
N SER A 113 20.09 -14.13 -22.43
CA SER A 113 20.43 -14.01 -23.85
C SER A 113 20.27 -12.56 -24.33
N VAL A 114 21.05 -12.15 -25.33
CA VAL A 114 20.95 -10.81 -25.92
C VAL A 114 19.54 -10.56 -26.49
N GLN A 115 18.91 -11.59 -27.05
CA GLN A 115 17.56 -11.47 -27.62
C GLN A 115 16.49 -11.28 -26.55
N ASP A 116 16.60 -11.98 -25.41
CA ASP A 116 15.64 -11.85 -24.32
C ASP A 116 15.85 -10.54 -23.53
N GLY A 117 17.10 -10.10 -23.40
CA GLY A 117 17.43 -8.79 -22.83
C GLY A 117 16.89 -7.61 -23.65
N LEU A 118 16.92 -7.71 -24.99
CA LEU A 118 16.33 -6.69 -25.86
C LEU A 118 14.81 -6.57 -25.70
N LYS A 119 14.10 -7.71 -25.56
CA LYS A 119 12.65 -7.72 -25.32
C LYS A 119 12.30 -7.03 -24.00
N LEU A 120 13.01 -7.37 -22.92
CA LEU A 120 12.80 -6.78 -21.60
C LEU A 120 13.09 -5.27 -21.57
N LEU A 121 14.08 -4.81 -22.34
CA LEU A 121 14.38 -3.39 -22.48
C LEU A 121 13.30 -2.64 -23.29
N ASP A 122 12.71 -3.28 -24.29
CA ASP A 122 11.61 -2.70 -25.08
C ASP A 122 10.32 -2.62 -24.25
N ASP A 123 10.03 -3.63 -23.44
CA ASP A 123 8.90 -3.63 -22.51
C ASP A 123 9.03 -2.54 -21.44
N LEU A 124 10.25 -2.27 -20.94
CA LEU A 124 10.53 -1.15 -20.04
C LEU A 124 10.31 0.21 -20.71
N ALA A 125 10.65 0.35 -21.99
CA ALA A 125 10.44 1.59 -22.74
C ALA A 125 8.95 1.84 -23.04
N ARG A 126 8.17 0.78 -23.29
CA ARG A 126 6.73 0.85 -23.56
C ARG A 126 5.90 1.19 -22.32
N ASN A 127 6.26 0.65 -21.16
CA ASN A 127 5.57 0.90 -19.89
C ASN A 127 5.78 2.31 -19.32
N ALA A 128 6.62 3.14 -19.94
CA ALA A 128 6.80 4.55 -19.58
C ALA A 128 5.75 5.49 -20.23
N VAL A 129 4.92 5.00 -21.16
CA VAL A 129 4.05 5.86 -22.02
C VAL A 129 2.56 5.77 -21.67
N THR A 130 2.12 4.84 -20.82
CA THR A 130 0.70 4.65 -20.48
C THR A 130 0.30 5.30 -19.15
N GLU A 131 0.24 6.63 -19.13
CA GLU A 131 -0.69 7.35 -18.23
C GLU A 131 -2.06 7.42 -18.92
N PRO A 132 -3.16 6.86 -18.38
CA PRO A 132 -4.49 7.21 -18.86
C PRO A 132 -4.88 8.58 -18.32
N SER A 133 -5.25 9.48 -19.24
CA SER A 133 -5.93 10.74 -18.97
C SER A 133 -7.22 10.49 -18.19
N PHE A 134 -7.33 11.06 -16.99
CA PHE A 134 -8.63 11.19 -16.33
C PHE A 134 -9.49 12.15 -17.17
N GLY A 135 -10.59 11.61 -17.70
CA GLY A 135 -11.58 12.35 -18.47
C GLY A 135 -12.21 13.46 -17.65
N SER A 136 -12.41 14.60 -18.32
CA SER A 136 -13.24 15.71 -17.89
C SER A 136 -14.66 15.20 -17.60
N LEU A 137 -15.15 15.43 -16.38
CA LEU A 137 -16.58 15.37 -16.10
C LEU A 137 -17.12 16.78 -16.31
N ASP A 138 -17.82 16.94 -17.44
CA ASP A 138 -18.70 18.06 -17.69
C ASP A 138 -19.75 18.13 -16.56
N THR A 139 -19.79 19.26 -15.87
CA THR A 139 -20.94 19.62 -15.02
C THR A 139 -21.78 20.59 -15.83
N GLU A 140 -22.79 20.05 -16.53
CA GLU A 140 -23.90 20.85 -17.02
C GLU A 140 -24.71 21.30 -15.79
N MET A 141 -24.68 22.61 -15.56
CA MET A 141 -25.47 23.32 -14.56
C MET A 141 -26.73 23.80 -15.28
N GLU A 142 -27.81 23.02 -15.22
CA GLU A 142 -29.14 23.47 -15.64
C GLU A 142 -29.67 24.43 -14.57
N ASP A 143 -29.54 25.72 -14.87
CA ASP A 143 -30.35 26.81 -14.30
C ASP A 143 -31.75 26.71 -14.93
N GLU A 144 -32.79 26.49 -14.13
CA GLU A 144 -34.15 26.88 -14.51
C GLU A 144 -34.89 27.51 -13.32
N PRO A 145 -35.82 28.45 -13.61
CA PRO A 145 -36.12 29.64 -12.81
C PRO A 145 -37.07 29.48 -11.62
#